data_AF-A0A8J5W1U8-F1
#
_entry.id   AF-A0A8J5W1U8-F1
#
_cell.length_a   1.000
_cell.length_b   1.000
_cell.length_c   1.000
_cell.angle_alpha   90.00
_cell.angle_beta   90.00
_cell.angle_gamma   90.00
#
_symmetry.space_group_name_H-M   'P 1'
#
loop_
_entity.id
_entity.type
_entity.pdbx_description
1 polymer ?
#
loop_
_entity_poly.entity_id
_entity_poly.type
_entity_poly.pdbx_seq_one_letter_code
_entity_poly.pdbx_strand_id
1 'polypeptide(L)'
;MAAPPPPSPFAASSRHLVAPRLRALLPAAAMSTSTSNPSSSTPAPRNGRPVSGAGEQPQVPHASLEIAGARRGLLAGFDSLRRPYRAFPALAWNRHVETIFAAFARSLPTVALRRECLRTPDDGAVSLDWVSGDDRTLPLDAPVLILLPGLTGGSDDTYVRHMLMRARSKGWRVVVFNSRGCADSPVTTAKFYSASFTGDIRQVVGHVLGRYPQSNVYAVGWSLGANILVRYLGEETDKCLLSGAVSLCNPFNLVIADEDFHKGFNNVYDRALARALKTIFKR
;
A
#
# COMPACT_ATOMS: atom_id res chain seq x y z
N MET A 1 41.13 19.90 -12.88
CA MET A 1 40.12 20.49 -11.98
C MET A 1 38.95 20.93 -12.83
N ALA A 2 37.81 20.23 -12.74
CA ALA A 2 36.59 20.57 -13.49
C ALA A 2 35.62 21.30 -12.56
N ALA A 3 35.02 22.39 -13.04
CA ALA A 3 34.11 23.24 -12.27
C ALA A 3 32.79 22.49 -11.93
N PRO A 4 32.18 22.77 -10.77
CA PRO A 4 30.91 22.15 -10.39
C PRO A 4 29.75 22.66 -11.25
N PRO A 5 28.72 21.82 -11.53
CA PRO A 5 27.55 22.24 -12.30
C PRO A 5 26.68 23.25 -11.53
N PRO A 6 25.93 24.12 -12.24
CA PRO A 6 25.10 25.14 -11.62
C PRO A 6 23.92 24.51 -10.84
N PRO A 7 23.43 25.19 -9.77
CA PRO A 7 22.32 24.70 -8.97
C PRO A 7 21.01 24.66 -9.76
N SER A 8 20.24 23.60 -9.55
CA SER A 8 18.90 23.39 -10.13
C SER A 8 17.91 24.48 -9.68
N PRO A 9 17.04 25.01 -10.56
CA PRO A 9 16.07 26.05 -10.22
C PRO A 9 14.89 25.56 -9.35
N PHE A 10 14.89 24.29 -8.90
CA PHE A 10 13.81 23.71 -8.09
C PHE A 10 14.14 23.59 -6.59
N ALA A 11 14.93 24.50 -6.04
CA ALA A 11 15.13 24.63 -4.59
C ALA A 11 13.93 25.33 -3.94
N ALA A 12 12.79 24.64 -3.85
CA ALA A 12 11.63 25.12 -3.11
C ALA A 12 11.81 24.86 -1.60
N SER A 13 11.81 25.96 -0.84
CA SER A 13 11.82 26.04 0.62
C SER A 13 10.78 25.10 1.26
N SER A 14 11.24 24.18 2.11
CA SER A 14 10.38 23.28 2.87
C SER A 14 9.64 24.03 3.97
N ARG A 15 8.46 24.56 3.66
CA ARG A 15 7.45 24.86 4.68
C ARG A 15 6.50 23.67 4.80
N HIS A 16 6.65 22.93 5.90
CA HIS A 16 5.74 21.86 6.29
C HIS A 16 4.33 22.41 6.53
N LEU A 17 3.46 22.27 5.52
CA LEU A 17 2.01 22.35 5.70
C LEU A 17 1.48 20.91 5.60
N VAL A 18 1.30 20.29 6.76
CA VAL A 18 0.62 18.99 6.87
C VAL A 18 -0.83 19.18 6.45
N ALA A 19 -1.19 18.75 5.25
CA ALA A 19 -2.57 18.77 4.77
C ALA A 19 -3.31 17.50 5.27
N PRO A 20 -4.36 17.63 6.13
CA PRO A 20 -5.07 16.47 6.65
C PRO A 20 -6.15 16.03 5.65
N ARG A 21 -5.84 15.10 4.73
CA ARG A 21 -6.73 14.86 3.57
C ARG A 21 -7.65 13.63 3.58
N LEU A 22 -7.63 12.78 4.60
CA LEU A 22 -8.77 11.85 4.83
C LEU A 22 -9.68 12.24 6.01
N ARG A 23 -9.14 12.97 6.98
CA ARG A 23 -9.87 13.30 8.23
C ARG A 23 -11.04 14.26 8.00
N ALA A 24 -11.05 15.01 6.91
CA ALA A 24 -12.05 16.03 6.58
C ALA A 24 -13.20 15.54 5.67
N LEU A 25 -13.19 14.28 5.21
CA LEU A 25 -14.09 13.82 4.13
C LEU A 25 -15.17 12.81 4.55
N LEU A 26 -15.15 12.31 5.79
CA LEU A 26 -16.16 11.39 6.33
C LEU A 26 -17.00 12.12 7.39
N PRO A 27 -18.34 12.17 7.28
CA PRO A 27 -19.18 12.78 8.29
C PRO A 27 -19.10 11.98 9.61
N ALA A 28 -18.89 12.69 10.71
CA ALA A 28 -18.92 12.14 12.06
C ALA A 28 -20.38 11.91 12.49
N ALA A 29 -21.00 10.82 12.04
CA ALA A 29 -22.31 10.41 12.55
C ALA A 29 -22.54 8.92 12.29
N ALA A 30 -22.47 8.11 13.35
CA ALA A 30 -23.35 6.97 13.63
C ALA A 30 -22.74 6.07 14.71
N MET A 31 -22.86 6.46 15.98
CA MET A 31 -22.89 5.49 17.08
C MET A 31 -23.97 5.92 18.07
N SER A 32 -25.23 5.65 17.74
CA SER A 32 -26.31 5.54 18.72
C SER A 32 -26.55 4.06 18.97
N THR A 33 -25.98 3.54 20.05
CA THR A 33 -26.19 2.15 20.51
C THR A 33 -27.51 2.07 21.26
N SER A 34 -28.51 1.39 20.67
CA SER A 34 -29.70 0.94 21.39
C SER A 34 -29.33 -0.25 22.26
N THR A 35 -29.41 -0.06 23.58
CA THR A 35 -29.23 -1.08 24.61
C THR A 35 -30.42 -2.01 24.68
N SER A 36 -30.21 -3.32 24.54
CA SER A 36 -31.10 -4.35 25.07
C SER A 36 -30.28 -5.36 25.90
N ASN A 37 -30.67 -5.51 27.16
CA ASN A 37 -30.11 -6.45 28.13
C ASN A 37 -30.35 -7.90 27.70
N PRO A 38 -29.40 -8.83 27.95
CA PRO A 38 -29.73 -10.24 28.10
C PRO A 38 -29.89 -10.60 29.57
N SER A 39 -30.96 -11.35 29.84
CA SER A 39 -31.26 -11.99 31.10
C SER A 39 -30.31 -13.15 31.42
N SER A 40 -30.19 -13.36 32.72
CA SER A 40 -29.38 -14.34 33.46
C SER A 40 -29.63 -15.81 33.13
N SER A 41 -28.55 -16.59 33.04
CA SER A 41 -28.55 -17.98 33.50
C SER A 41 -27.16 -18.41 34.00
N THR A 42 -27.16 -18.97 35.21
CA THR A 42 -26.03 -19.40 36.04
C THR A 42 -25.38 -20.69 35.50
N PRO A 43 -24.06 -20.91 35.64
CA PRO A 43 -23.42 -22.16 35.21
C PRO A 43 -23.42 -23.23 36.30
N ALA A 44 -23.60 -24.49 35.91
CA ALA A 44 -23.35 -25.68 36.74
C ALA A 44 -22.02 -26.33 36.35
N PRO A 45 -21.21 -26.85 37.30
CA PRO A 45 -19.89 -27.42 37.01
C PRO A 45 -19.93 -28.95 36.89
N ARG A 46 -19.08 -29.55 36.02
CA ARG A 46 -18.07 -30.56 36.40
C ARG A 46 -17.52 -31.38 35.22
N ASN A 47 -16.19 -31.54 35.31
CA ASN A 47 -15.38 -32.73 35.08
C ASN A 47 -15.26 -33.40 33.70
N GLY A 48 -14.00 -33.61 33.31
CA GLY A 48 -13.59 -34.70 32.44
C GLY A 48 -12.62 -34.30 31.34
N ARG A 49 -11.32 -34.20 31.66
CA ARG A 49 -10.26 -34.34 30.65
C ARG A 49 -10.09 -35.82 30.35
N PRO A 50 -10.07 -36.21 29.07
CA PRO A 50 -9.17 -37.25 28.61
C PRO A 50 -8.07 -36.60 27.77
N VAL A 51 -6.82 -36.88 28.15
CA VAL A 51 -5.65 -36.66 27.32
C VAL A 51 -5.70 -37.72 26.22
N SER A 52 -6.11 -37.34 25.01
CA SER A 52 -5.87 -38.14 23.81
C SER A 52 -4.83 -37.45 22.95
N GLY A 53 -3.75 -38.18 22.67
CA GLY A 53 -2.73 -37.79 21.70
C GLY A 53 -3.37 -37.71 20.32
N ALA A 54 -3.79 -36.51 19.95
CA ALA A 54 -4.12 -36.21 18.57
C ALA A 54 -2.80 -36.07 17.81
N GLY A 55 -2.45 -37.09 17.02
CA GLY A 55 -1.51 -36.90 15.93
C GLY A 55 -1.97 -35.69 15.13
N GLU A 56 -1.06 -34.74 14.88
CA GLU A 56 -1.32 -33.57 14.07
C GLU A 56 -1.88 -34.03 12.72
N GLN A 57 -3.20 -33.92 12.54
CA GLN A 57 -3.78 -34.03 11.21
C GLN A 57 -3.11 -32.95 10.34
N PRO A 58 -2.63 -33.28 9.14
CA PRO A 58 -2.07 -32.28 8.25
C PRO A 58 -3.11 -31.18 8.02
N GLN A 59 -2.89 -30.00 8.58
CA GLN A 59 -3.78 -28.86 8.39
C GLN A 59 -3.79 -28.54 6.90
N VAL A 60 -4.92 -28.86 6.27
CA VAL A 60 -5.20 -28.56 4.86
C VAL A 60 -5.21 -27.04 4.73
N PRO A 61 -4.45 -26.45 3.77
CA PRO A 61 -4.48 -25.01 3.55
C PRO A 61 -5.91 -24.51 3.29
N HIS A 62 -6.18 -23.26 3.65
CA HIS A 62 -7.48 -22.64 3.39
C HIS A 62 -7.81 -22.72 1.90
N ALA A 63 -9.07 -23.00 1.54
CA ALA A 63 -9.50 -23.24 0.17
C ALA A 63 -9.23 -22.07 -0.81
N SER A 64 -9.03 -20.86 -0.27
CA SER A 64 -8.67 -19.68 -1.06
C SER A 64 -7.17 -19.55 -1.39
N LEU A 65 -6.32 -20.42 -0.85
CA LEU A 65 -4.89 -20.40 -1.15
C LEU A 65 -4.65 -21.12 -2.48
N GLU A 66 -4.56 -20.34 -3.55
CA GLU A 66 -4.09 -20.83 -4.83
C GLU A 66 -2.57 -20.73 -4.91
N ILE A 67 -1.90 -21.84 -5.23
CA ILE A 67 -0.45 -21.91 -5.36
C ILE A 67 -0.12 -22.14 -6.83
N ALA A 68 0.21 -21.05 -7.54
CA ALA A 68 0.80 -21.11 -8.88
C ALA A 68 2.30 -20.79 -8.79
N GLY A 69 3.16 -21.73 -9.22
CA GLY A 69 4.58 -21.45 -9.49
C GLY A 69 5.56 -21.30 -8.32
N ALA A 70 5.18 -21.58 -7.07
CA ALA A 70 6.11 -21.45 -5.94
C ALA A 70 7.07 -22.66 -5.77
N ARG A 71 8.34 -22.42 -5.38
CA ARG A 71 9.17 -23.48 -4.77
C ARG A 71 8.45 -23.98 -3.52
N ARG A 72 7.95 -25.23 -3.53
CA ARG A 72 7.15 -25.84 -2.45
C ARG A 72 7.73 -25.64 -1.03
N GLY A 73 9.05 -25.50 -0.90
CA GLY A 73 9.72 -25.25 0.37
C GLY A 73 9.54 -23.85 0.98
N LEU A 74 9.31 -22.81 0.17
CA LEU A 74 9.14 -21.44 0.68
C LEU A 74 7.87 -21.31 1.53
N LEU A 75 6.78 -21.92 1.08
CA LEU A 75 5.48 -21.87 1.75
C LEU A 75 5.45 -22.73 3.02
N ALA A 76 6.26 -23.79 3.07
CA ALA A 76 6.36 -24.65 4.25
C ALA A 76 6.86 -23.91 5.50
N GLY A 77 7.60 -22.80 5.32
CA GLY A 77 8.06 -21.95 6.43
C GLY A 77 7.03 -20.96 6.99
N PHE A 78 5.83 -20.87 6.41
CA PHE A 78 4.80 -19.91 6.84
C PHE A 78 3.61 -20.61 7.49
N ASP A 79 3.72 -20.91 8.79
CA ASP A 79 2.62 -21.49 9.57
C ASP A 79 1.35 -20.62 9.56
N SER A 80 1.52 -19.31 9.36
CA SER A 80 0.40 -18.36 9.26
C SER A 80 -0.54 -18.64 8.09
N LEU A 81 -0.06 -19.25 6.99
CA LEU A 81 -0.89 -19.59 5.83
C LEU A 81 -1.89 -20.72 6.12
N ARG A 82 -1.61 -21.53 7.14
CA ARG A 82 -2.47 -22.64 7.56
C ARG A 82 -3.48 -22.24 8.63
N ARG A 83 -3.30 -21.07 9.25
CA ARG A 83 -4.20 -20.58 10.28
C ARG A 83 -5.42 -19.94 9.62
N PRO A 84 -6.64 -20.18 10.14
CA PRO A 84 -7.81 -19.47 9.66
C PRO A 84 -7.63 -17.96 9.87
N TYR A 85 -8.01 -17.16 8.86
CA TYR A 85 -8.01 -15.72 9.01
C TYR A 85 -9.03 -15.33 10.10
N ARG A 86 -8.53 -14.73 11.18
CA ARG A 86 -9.35 -14.17 12.24
C ARG A 86 -9.22 -12.66 12.18
N ALA A 87 -10.29 -12.01 11.74
CA ALA A 87 -10.37 -10.56 11.71
C ALA A 87 -10.18 -9.98 13.12
N PHE A 88 -9.64 -8.77 13.24
CA PHE A 88 -9.30 -8.16 14.53
C PHE A 88 -10.53 -8.13 15.47
N PRO A 89 -10.45 -8.72 16.68
CA PRO A 89 -11.63 -8.90 17.55
C PRO A 89 -12.34 -7.58 17.85
N ALA A 90 -13.68 -7.61 17.89
CA ALA A 90 -14.61 -6.50 18.14
C ALA A 90 -14.67 -5.37 17.09
N LEU A 91 -13.61 -5.13 16.32
CA LEU A 91 -13.54 -4.01 15.37
C LEU A 91 -13.72 -4.42 13.90
N ALA A 92 -13.44 -5.67 13.57
CA ALA A 92 -13.56 -6.21 12.22
C ALA A 92 -14.84 -7.04 12.00
N TRP A 93 -15.88 -6.81 12.81
CA TRP A 93 -17.23 -7.37 12.56
C TRP A 93 -17.84 -6.80 11.27
N ASN A 94 -17.37 -5.62 10.84
CA ASN A 94 -17.80 -4.95 9.61
C ASN A 94 -16.56 -4.40 8.87
N ARG A 95 -16.41 -4.77 7.59
CA ARG A 95 -15.30 -4.32 6.72
C ARG A 95 -15.13 -2.80 6.67
N HIS A 96 -16.22 -2.06 6.79
CA HIS A 96 -16.22 -0.60 6.80
C HIS A 96 -15.69 -0.06 8.12
N VAL A 97 -16.09 -0.64 9.25
CA VAL A 97 -15.61 -0.22 10.58
C VAL A 97 -14.11 -0.45 10.68
N GLU A 98 -13.60 -1.58 10.20
CA GLU A 98 -12.17 -1.85 10.14
C GLU A 98 -11.42 -0.81 9.29
N THR A 99 -11.92 -0.52 8.09
CA THR A 99 -11.30 0.44 7.16
C THR A 99 -11.31 1.86 7.73
N ILE A 100 -12.44 2.29 8.28
CA ILE A 100 -12.61 3.62 8.90
C ILE A 100 -11.71 3.72 10.13
N PHE A 101 -11.77 2.75 11.04
CA PHE A 101 -10.92 2.75 12.22
C PHE A 101 -9.43 2.82 11.84
N ALA A 102 -9.00 2.00 10.88
CA ALA A 102 -7.64 2.05 10.37
C ALA A 102 -7.25 3.44 9.83
N ALA A 103 -8.17 4.13 9.16
CA ALA A 103 -7.93 5.48 8.63
C ALA A 103 -7.80 6.55 9.73
N PHE A 104 -8.54 6.41 10.85
CA PHE A 104 -8.60 7.43 11.91
C PHE A 104 -7.70 7.16 13.13
N ALA A 105 -7.51 5.89 13.49
CA ALA A 105 -6.84 5.51 14.74
C ALA A 105 -5.36 5.15 14.56
N ARG A 106 -4.90 4.87 13.33
CA ARG A 106 -3.48 4.58 13.10
C ARG A 106 -2.66 5.86 13.21
N SER A 107 -1.64 5.82 14.07
CA SER A 107 -0.62 6.86 14.11
C SER A 107 0.10 6.97 12.77
N LEU A 108 0.49 8.18 12.38
CA LEU A 108 1.37 8.41 11.24
C LEU A 108 2.82 8.52 11.73
N PRO A 109 3.68 7.51 11.46
CA PRO A 109 5.09 7.57 11.85
C PRO A 109 5.81 8.75 11.19
N THR A 110 6.58 9.49 11.98
CA THR A 110 7.42 10.57 11.47
C THR A 110 8.66 9.99 10.79
N VAL A 111 8.85 10.31 9.51
CA VAL A 111 10.08 10.02 8.77
C VAL A 111 10.34 11.16 7.79
N ALA A 112 11.60 11.60 7.72
CA ALA A 112 12.03 12.61 6.78
C ALA A 112 12.14 12.02 5.37
N LEU A 113 11.37 12.55 4.42
CA LEU A 113 11.40 12.12 3.02
C LEU A 113 12.02 13.20 2.14
N ARG A 114 12.83 12.78 1.18
CA ARG A 114 13.39 13.60 0.12
C ARG A 114 12.68 13.26 -1.18
N ARG A 115 11.96 14.25 -1.72
CA ARG A 115 11.28 14.12 -3.01
C ARG A 115 12.25 14.25 -4.18
N GLU A 116 12.07 13.39 -5.16
CA GLU A 116 12.67 13.46 -6.49
C GLU A 116 11.55 13.44 -7.52
N CYS A 117 11.48 14.44 -8.39
CA CYS A 117 10.49 14.47 -9.48
C CYS A 117 11.11 13.88 -10.74
N LEU A 118 10.51 12.83 -11.28
CA LEU A 118 10.93 12.18 -12.52
C LEU A 118 10.02 12.63 -13.66
N ARG A 119 10.61 13.25 -14.69
CA ARG A 119 9.90 13.64 -15.92
C ARG A 119 9.64 12.40 -16.77
N THR A 120 8.42 12.23 -17.23
CA THR A 120 8.01 11.10 -18.07
C THR A 120 8.18 11.44 -19.56
N PRO A 121 8.27 10.45 -20.47
CA PRO A 121 8.51 10.69 -21.90
C PRO A 121 7.44 11.53 -22.60
N ASP A 122 6.23 11.57 -22.04
CA ASP A 122 5.12 12.39 -22.51
C ASP A 122 5.08 13.78 -21.85
N ASP A 123 6.19 14.25 -21.29
CA ASP A 123 6.33 15.51 -20.54
C ASP A 123 5.53 15.61 -19.24
N GLY A 124 4.93 14.49 -18.81
CA GLY A 124 4.36 14.33 -17.48
C GLY A 124 5.43 14.32 -16.39
N ALA A 125 4.97 14.17 -15.14
CA ALA A 125 5.85 14.02 -14.00
C ALA A 125 5.25 13.07 -12.96
N VAL A 126 6.10 12.24 -12.38
CA VAL A 126 5.82 11.45 -11.18
C VAL A 126 6.81 11.82 -10.08
N SER A 127 6.45 11.58 -8.82
CA SER A 127 7.36 11.87 -7.70
C SER A 127 7.76 10.62 -6.94
N LEU A 128 9.04 10.50 -6.65
CA LEU A 128 9.63 9.49 -5.81
C LEU A 128 10.00 10.10 -4.46
N ASP A 129 9.36 9.64 -3.40
CA ASP A 129 9.72 10.06 -2.04
C ASP A 129 10.64 9.02 -1.40
N TRP A 130 11.91 9.38 -1.31
CA TRP A 130 12.96 8.56 -0.72
C TRP A 130 13.10 8.85 0.77
N VAL A 131 13.48 7.86 1.56
CA VAL A 131 13.88 8.14 2.95
C VAL A 131 15.19 8.93 2.97
N SER A 132 15.19 10.05 3.68
CA SER A 132 16.33 10.98 3.71
C SER A 132 17.52 10.35 4.41
N GLY A 133 18.69 10.37 3.74
CA GLY A 133 19.95 9.87 4.28
C GLY A 133 20.24 8.39 3.98
N ASP A 134 19.22 7.60 3.60
CA ASP A 134 19.39 6.17 3.30
C ASP A 134 20.32 5.91 2.09
N ASP A 135 20.49 6.91 1.22
CA ASP A 135 21.47 6.89 0.12
C ASP A 135 22.93 6.94 0.59
N ARG A 136 23.18 7.43 1.81
CA ARG A 136 24.51 7.54 2.43
C ARG A 136 24.74 6.49 3.52
N THR A 137 23.67 6.04 4.19
CA THR A 137 23.78 5.15 5.35
C THR A 137 23.62 3.68 5.02
N LEU A 138 22.91 3.33 3.93
CA LEU A 138 22.72 1.93 3.54
C LEU A 138 23.75 1.50 2.49
N PRO A 139 24.23 0.24 2.55
CA PRO A 139 25.10 -0.35 1.52
C PRO A 139 24.54 -0.23 0.10
N LEU A 140 25.41 -0.19 -0.92
CA LEU A 140 25.02 -0.05 -2.33
C LEU A 140 24.17 -1.22 -2.86
N ASP A 141 24.32 -2.39 -2.27
CA ASP A 141 23.58 -3.63 -2.56
C ASP A 141 22.35 -3.83 -1.66
N ALA A 142 22.07 -2.91 -0.73
CA ALA A 142 20.90 -2.99 0.14
C ALA A 142 19.61 -3.05 -0.71
N PRO A 143 18.71 -4.01 -0.46
CA PRO A 143 17.52 -4.22 -1.29
C PRO A 143 16.64 -2.98 -1.31
N VAL A 144 16.02 -2.69 -2.47
CA VAL A 144 15.13 -1.55 -2.64
C VAL A 144 13.69 -2.02 -2.67
N LEU A 145 12.82 -1.36 -1.90
CA LEU A 145 11.38 -1.55 -1.88
C LEU A 145 10.66 -0.35 -2.48
N ILE A 146 9.99 -0.55 -3.61
CA ILE A 146 9.09 0.42 -4.23
C ILE A 146 7.69 0.23 -3.65
N LEU A 147 7.15 1.27 -3.02
CA LEU A 147 5.79 1.28 -2.49
C LEU A 147 4.86 2.00 -3.47
N LEU A 148 3.77 1.34 -3.87
CA LEU A 148 2.75 1.85 -4.78
C LEU A 148 1.44 2.06 -4.02
N PRO A 149 1.13 3.30 -3.60
CA PRO A 149 -0.13 3.63 -2.94
C PRO A 149 -1.35 3.38 -3.82
N GLY A 150 -2.54 3.42 -3.20
CA GLY A 150 -3.81 3.29 -3.90
C GLY A 150 -4.23 4.58 -4.61
N LEU A 151 -5.47 4.59 -5.12
CA LEU A 151 -6.07 5.75 -5.76
C LEU A 151 -6.05 6.97 -4.82
N THR A 152 -5.51 8.09 -5.30
CA THR A 152 -5.32 9.37 -4.59
C THR A 152 -4.40 9.31 -3.36
N GLY A 153 -3.80 8.15 -3.11
CA GLY A 153 -2.89 7.92 -2.00
C GLY A 153 -1.49 8.48 -2.25
N GLY A 154 -0.61 8.32 -1.26
CA GLY A 154 0.71 8.91 -1.30
C GLY A 154 1.62 8.49 -0.16
N SER A 155 2.80 9.10 -0.11
CA SER A 155 3.79 8.87 0.93
C SER A 155 3.32 9.18 2.34
N ASP A 156 2.31 10.06 2.50
CA ASP A 156 1.73 10.42 3.80
C ASP A 156 0.59 9.50 4.26
N ASP A 157 0.25 8.46 3.49
CA ASP A 157 -0.70 7.45 3.93
C ASP A 157 -0.12 6.59 5.06
N THR A 158 -0.89 6.40 6.13
CA THR A 158 -0.43 5.69 7.33
C THR A 158 0.09 4.29 7.02
N TYR A 159 -0.62 3.52 6.18
CA TYR A 159 -0.21 2.16 5.82
C TYR A 159 1.11 2.13 5.02
N VAL A 160 1.33 3.12 4.14
CA VAL A 160 2.57 3.27 3.37
C VAL A 160 3.72 3.58 4.32
N ARG A 161 3.50 4.52 5.23
CA ARG A 161 4.50 4.98 6.20
C ARG A 161 4.90 3.87 7.19
N HIS A 162 3.94 3.07 7.65
CA HIS A 162 4.22 1.91 8.50
C HIS A 162 5.02 0.84 7.76
N MET A 163 4.67 0.52 6.51
CA MET A 163 5.46 -0.42 5.70
C MET A 163 6.88 0.11 5.47
N LEU A 164 7.01 1.38 5.12
CA LEU A 164 8.30 2.06 4.93
C LEU A 164 9.17 1.93 6.19
N MET A 165 8.64 2.28 7.36
CA MET A 165 9.39 2.16 8.62
C MET A 165 9.79 0.72 8.91
N ARG A 166 8.90 -0.23 8.64
CA ARG A 166 9.20 -1.65 8.85
C ARG A 166 10.31 -2.15 7.92
N ALA A 167 10.24 -1.87 6.63
CA ALA A 167 11.25 -2.26 5.66
C ALA A 167 12.60 -1.59 5.98
N ARG A 168 12.59 -0.28 6.28
CA ARG A 168 13.78 0.47 6.69
C ARG A 168 14.44 -0.13 7.93
N SER A 169 13.66 -0.53 8.94
CA SER A 169 14.18 -1.20 10.15
C SER A 169 14.88 -2.53 9.88
N LYS A 170 14.69 -3.09 8.67
CA LYS A 170 15.35 -4.31 8.20
C LYS A 170 16.53 -4.03 7.26
N GLY A 171 16.95 -2.78 7.14
CA GLY A 171 18.06 -2.38 6.27
C GLY A 171 17.68 -2.26 4.79
N TRP A 172 16.39 -2.17 4.48
CA TRP A 172 15.92 -1.98 3.11
C TRP A 172 15.86 -0.50 2.78
N ARG A 173 16.29 -0.14 1.58
CA ARG A 173 16.07 1.19 1.03
C ARG A 173 14.64 1.26 0.54
N VAL A 174 13.90 2.31 0.90
CA VAL A 174 12.48 2.43 0.53
C VAL A 174 12.25 3.69 -0.29
N VAL A 175 11.44 3.55 -1.33
CA VAL A 175 10.94 4.64 -2.15
C VAL A 175 9.43 4.52 -2.29
N VAL A 176 8.71 5.63 -2.06
CA VAL A 176 7.28 5.70 -2.39
C VAL A 176 7.15 6.27 -3.80
N PHE A 177 6.53 5.50 -4.69
CA PHE A 177 6.16 5.96 -6.02
C PHE A 177 4.80 6.65 -5.95
N ASN A 178 4.82 7.98 -5.92
CA ASN A 178 3.60 8.79 -6.02
C ASN A 178 3.23 9.00 -7.48
N SER A 179 2.04 8.53 -7.86
CA SER A 179 1.50 8.71 -9.19
C SER A 179 1.27 10.19 -9.52
N ARG A 180 1.03 10.49 -10.81
CA ARG A 180 0.84 11.85 -11.33
C ARG A 180 -0.20 12.62 -10.51
N GLY A 181 0.17 13.79 -9.99
CA GLY A 181 -0.67 14.64 -9.15
C GLY A 181 -0.95 14.17 -7.71
N CYS A 182 -0.54 12.96 -7.33
CA CYS A 182 -0.70 12.42 -5.97
C CYS A 182 0.38 12.93 -5.01
N ALA A 183 0.09 12.96 -3.70
CA ALA A 183 1.01 13.43 -2.67
C ALA A 183 1.60 14.83 -2.94
N ASP A 184 0.86 15.74 -3.59
CA ASP A 184 1.35 17.05 -4.03
C ASP A 184 2.45 16.98 -5.10
N SER A 185 2.47 15.91 -5.88
CA SER A 185 3.27 15.82 -7.10
C SER A 185 2.76 16.83 -8.15
N PRO A 186 3.64 17.36 -9.02
CA PRO A 186 3.23 18.20 -10.12
C PRO A 186 2.25 17.50 -11.07
N VAL A 187 1.36 18.28 -11.68
CA VAL A 187 0.54 17.88 -12.83
C VAL A 187 1.01 18.71 -14.01
N THR A 188 1.84 18.13 -14.86
CA THR A 188 2.46 18.85 -16.00
C THR A 188 1.79 18.56 -17.34
N THR A 189 0.93 17.54 -17.40
CA THR A 189 0.19 17.16 -18.61
C THR A 189 -1.22 16.72 -18.28
N ALA A 190 -2.09 16.69 -19.30
CA ALA A 190 -3.47 16.21 -19.16
C ALA A 190 -3.58 14.70 -18.89
N LYS A 191 -2.48 13.95 -19.01
CA LYS A 191 -2.48 12.50 -18.81
C LYS A 191 -2.42 12.15 -17.33
N PHE A 192 -3.46 11.45 -16.88
CA PHE A 192 -3.56 10.91 -15.53
C PHE A 192 -3.00 9.49 -15.41
N TYR A 193 -2.90 8.99 -14.18
CA TYR A 193 -2.60 7.56 -13.95
C TYR A 193 -3.90 6.75 -13.88
N SER A 194 -3.83 5.47 -14.25
CA SER A 194 -4.97 4.55 -14.21
C SER A 194 -4.48 3.14 -13.94
N ALA A 195 -5.41 2.24 -13.61
CA ALA A 195 -5.15 0.83 -13.46
C ALA A 195 -4.50 0.18 -14.70
N SER A 196 -4.81 0.69 -15.88
CA SER A 196 -4.34 0.17 -17.16
C SER A 196 -3.02 0.77 -17.63
N PHE A 197 -2.55 1.86 -17.01
CA PHE A 197 -1.36 2.57 -17.46
C PHE A 197 -0.10 2.14 -16.71
N THR A 198 0.76 1.37 -17.37
CA THR A 198 2.00 0.83 -16.81
C THR A 198 3.26 1.61 -17.21
N GLY A 199 3.12 2.68 -17.99
CA GLY A 199 4.27 3.46 -18.48
C GLY A 199 5.09 4.06 -17.34
N ASP A 200 4.42 4.64 -16.34
CA ASP A 200 5.11 5.31 -15.23
C ASP A 200 5.85 4.30 -14.34
N ILE A 201 5.23 3.17 -13.97
CA ILE A 201 5.90 2.15 -13.15
C ILE A 201 7.13 1.57 -13.86
N ARG A 202 7.05 1.35 -15.18
CA ARG A 202 8.18 0.87 -15.98
C ARG A 202 9.35 1.86 -15.95
N GLN A 203 9.06 3.15 -16.07
CA GLN A 203 10.07 4.19 -15.95
C GLN A 203 10.67 4.27 -14.54
N VAL A 204 9.83 4.16 -13.49
CA VAL A 204 10.27 4.18 -12.10
C VAL A 204 11.16 2.98 -11.78
N VAL A 205 10.79 1.77 -12.20
CA VAL A 205 11.62 0.57 -12.01
C VAL A 205 12.98 0.74 -12.70
N GLY A 206 12.99 1.21 -13.95
CA GLY A 206 14.23 1.49 -14.67
C GLY A 206 15.09 2.55 -13.99
N HIS A 207 14.48 3.64 -13.49
CA HIS A 207 15.18 4.70 -12.76
C HIS A 207 15.81 4.19 -11.45
N VAL A 208 15.05 3.40 -10.68
CA VAL A 208 15.52 2.82 -9.41
C VAL A 208 16.70 1.88 -9.64
N LEU A 209 16.62 1.02 -10.66
CA LEU A 209 17.71 0.10 -11.01
C LEU A 209 18.93 0.84 -11.57
N GLY A 210 18.73 1.87 -12.39
CA GLY A 210 19.83 2.71 -12.86
C GLY A 210 20.56 3.42 -11.72
N ARG A 211 19.83 3.80 -10.65
CA ARG A 211 20.41 4.43 -9.46
C ARG A 211 21.11 3.43 -8.53
N TYR A 212 20.58 2.21 -8.39
CA TYR A 212 21.11 1.17 -7.50
C TYR A 212 21.29 -0.16 -8.24
N PRO A 213 22.27 -0.25 -9.17
CA PRO A 213 22.41 -1.40 -10.06
C PRO A 213 22.83 -2.70 -9.36
N GLN A 214 23.35 -2.62 -8.13
CA GLN A 214 23.74 -3.79 -7.33
C GLN A 214 22.62 -4.30 -6.41
N SER A 215 21.51 -3.57 -6.32
CA SER A 215 20.41 -3.91 -5.41
C SER A 215 19.38 -4.81 -6.08
N ASN A 216 18.87 -5.79 -5.34
CA ASN A 216 17.61 -6.44 -5.69
C ASN A 216 16.46 -5.45 -5.49
N VAL A 217 15.54 -5.37 -6.46
CA VAL A 217 14.42 -4.41 -6.43
C VAL A 217 13.10 -5.15 -6.30
N TYR A 218 12.30 -4.75 -5.31
CA TYR A 218 11.01 -5.33 -5.01
C TYR A 218 9.92 -4.26 -5.04
N ALA A 219 8.67 -4.67 -5.26
CA ALA A 219 7.54 -3.75 -5.25
C ALA A 219 6.38 -4.27 -4.39
N VAL A 220 5.68 -3.34 -3.72
CA VAL A 220 4.45 -3.63 -2.98
C VAL A 220 3.39 -2.64 -3.43
N GLY A 221 2.23 -3.13 -3.86
CA GLY A 221 1.11 -2.30 -4.26
C GLY A 221 -0.13 -2.54 -3.41
N TRP A 222 -0.91 -1.48 -3.17
CA TRP A 222 -2.21 -1.55 -2.51
C TRP A 222 -3.33 -1.10 -3.43
N SER A 223 -4.46 -1.82 -3.44
CA SER A 223 -5.65 -1.42 -4.19
C SER A 223 -5.31 -1.10 -5.65
N LEU A 224 -5.54 0.14 -6.12
CA LEU A 224 -5.16 0.55 -7.48
C LEU A 224 -3.67 0.36 -7.78
N GLY A 225 -2.77 0.67 -6.83
CA GLY A 225 -1.34 0.43 -6.99
C GLY A 225 -0.99 -1.06 -7.12
N ALA A 226 -1.77 -1.93 -6.47
CA ALA A 226 -1.66 -3.38 -6.63
C ALA A 226 -2.10 -3.83 -8.02
N ASN A 227 -3.16 -3.23 -8.56
CA ASN A 227 -3.64 -3.51 -9.91
C ASN A 227 -2.62 -3.11 -10.98
N ILE A 228 -2.07 -1.89 -10.89
CA ILE A 228 -0.99 -1.40 -11.75
C ILE A 228 0.22 -2.33 -11.69
N LEU A 229 0.61 -2.73 -10.48
CA LEU A 229 1.76 -3.63 -10.26
C LEU A 229 1.53 -4.99 -10.92
N VAL A 230 0.40 -5.65 -10.67
CA VAL A 230 0.10 -6.97 -11.26
C VAL A 230 0.01 -6.89 -12.78
N ARG A 231 -0.56 -5.81 -13.32
CA ARG A 231 -0.60 -5.57 -14.77
C ARG A 231 0.81 -5.41 -15.35
N TYR A 232 1.66 -4.61 -14.71
CA TYR A 232 3.06 -4.45 -15.11
C TYR A 232 3.79 -5.79 -15.12
N LEU A 233 3.64 -6.61 -14.08
CA LEU A 233 4.24 -7.95 -14.02
C LEU A 233 3.77 -8.85 -15.18
N GLY A 234 2.46 -8.80 -15.49
CA GLY A 234 1.88 -9.58 -16.59
C GLY A 234 2.33 -9.11 -17.97
N GLU A 235 2.58 -7.81 -18.15
CA GLU A 235 3.08 -7.23 -19.41
C GLU A 235 4.60 -7.48 -19.60
N GLU A 236 5.38 -7.48 -18.52
CA GLU A 236 6.84 -7.67 -18.59
C GLU A 236 7.27 -9.13 -18.65
N THR A 237 6.48 -10.06 -18.11
CA THR A 237 6.76 -11.50 -18.12
C THR A 237 8.18 -11.83 -17.66
N ASP A 238 8.96 -12.50 -18.50
CA ASP A 238 10.37 -12.89 -18.35
C ASP A 238 11.35 -11.70 -18.36
N LYS A 239 10.93 -10.53 -18.84
CA LYS A 239 11.73 -9.29 -18.88
C LYS A 239 11.58 -8.45 -17.62
N CYS A 240 10.73 -8.87 -16.68
CA CYS A 240 10.49 -8.12 -15.46
C CYS A 240 11.78 -7.96 -14.65
N LEU A 241 12.13 -6.71 -14.35
CA LEU A 241 13.35 -6.39 -13.62
C LEU A 241 13.19 -6.45 -12.09
N LEU A 242 11.97 -6.69 -11.60
CA LEU A 242 11.71 -6.84 -10.18
C LEU A 242 12.10 -8.25 -9.71
N SER A 243 12.89 -8.32 -8.64
CA SER A 243 13.25 -9.56 -7.95
C SER A 243 12.05 -10.19 -7.21
N GLY A 244 11.00 -9.43 -6.97
CA GLY A 244 9.75 -9.92 -6.39
C GLY A 244 8.73 -8.81 -6.16
N ALA A 245 7.46 -9.20 -6.01
CA ALA A 245 6.37 -8.27 -5.85
C ALA A 245 5.28 -8.80 -4.89
N VAL A 246 4.58 -7.88 -4.22
CA VAL A 246 3.45 -8.20 -3.35
C VAL A 246 2.24 -7.36 -3.73
N SER A 247 1.12 -8.02 -3.99
CA SER A 247 -0.16 -7.41 -4.33
C SER A 247 -1.09 -7.48 -3.12
N LEU A 248 -1.51 -6.32 -2.60
CA LEU A 248 -2.33 -6.20 -1.39
C LEU A 248 -3.69 -5.58 -1.71
N CYS A 249 -4.76 -6.29 -1.35
CA CYS A 249 -6.15 -5.84 -1.53
C CYS A 249 -6.46 -5.41 -2.98
N ASN A 250 -5.98 -6.18 -3.97
CA ASN A 250 -6.11 -5.86 -5.39
C ASN A 250 -7.55 -6.08 -5.90
N PRO A 251 -8.23 -5.07 -6.47
CA PRO A 251 -9.46 -5.29 -7.21
C PRO A 251 -9.13 -5.92 -8.58
N PHE A 252 -9.25 -7.25 -8.69
CA PHE A 252 -8.93 -7.98 -9.93
C PHE A 252 -9.92 -7.70 -11.06
N ASN A 253 -11.20 -7.52 -10.75
CA ASN A 253 -12.22 -7.10 -11.71
C ASN A 253 -12.69 -5.67 -11.36
N LEU A 254 -12.17 -4.70 -12.11
CA LEU A 254 -12.47 -3.29 -11.88
C LEU A 254 -13.92 -2.93 -12.21
N VAL A 255 -14.57 -3.64 -13.13
CA VAL A 255 -15.98 -3.40 -13.48
C VAL A 255 -16.88 -3.79 -12.32
N ILE A 256 -16.70 -5.00 -11.78
CA ILE A 256 -17.46 -5.46 -10.60
C ILE A 256 -17.15 -4.57 -9.39
N ALA A 257 -15.88 -4.18 -9.20
CA ALA A 257 -15.47 -3.30 -8.11
C ALA A 257 -16.13 -1.92 -8.20
N ASP A 258 -16.25 -1.35 -9.40
CA ASP A 258 -16.91 -0.07 -9.69
C ASP A 258 -18.42 -0.14 -9.43
N GLU A 259 -19.08 -1.18 -9.96
CA GLU A 259 -20.51 -1.42 -9.71
C GLU A 259 -20.82 -1.54 -8.21
N ASP A 260 -19.99 -2.27 -7.46
CA ASP A 260 -20.12 -2.38 -6.02
C ASP A 260 -19.79 -1.07 -5.29
N PHE A 261 -18.93 -0.22 -5.86
CA PHE A 261 -18.59 1.09 -5.30
C PHE A 261 -19.80 2.03 -5.24
N HIS A 262 -20.75 1.86 -6.17
CA HIS A 262 -21.99 2.65 -6.23
C HIS A 262 -23.13 2.11 -5.36
N LYS A 263 -22.89 1.05 -4.57
CA LYS A 263 -23.93 0.40 -3.74
C LYS A 263 -23.78 0.71 -2.25
N GLY A 264 -24.90 0.97 -1.58
CA GLY A 264 -24.98 1.07 -0.11
C GLY A 264 -24.01 2.10 0.48
N PHE A 265 -23.27 1.68 1.51
CA PHE A 265 -22.28 2.52 2.20
C PHE A 265 -21.05 2.87 1.33
N ASN A 266 -20.77 2.10 0.25
CA ASN A 266 -19.61 2.37 -0.60
C ASN A 266 -19.69 3.74 -1.30
N ASN A 267 -20.90 4.27 -1.50
CA ASN A 267 -21.13 5.62 -2.02
C ASN A 267 -20.42 6.73 -1.23
N VAL A 268 -20.13 6.50 0.06
CA VAL A 268 -19.34 7.43 0.86
C VAL A 268 -17.88 7.47 0.38
N TYR A 269 -17.29 6.30 0.12
CA TYR A 269 -15.93 6.21 -0.45
C TYR A 269 -15.90 6.77 -1.87
N ASP A 270 -16.90 6.48 -2.70
CA ASP A 270 -17.02 7.00 -4.08
C ASP A 270 -16.93 8.53 -4.10
N ARG A 271 -17.78 9.20 -3.31
CA ARG A 271 -17.76 10.66 -3.20
C ARG A 271 -16.43 11.19 -2.68
N ALA A 272 -15.82 10.51 -1.71
CA ALA A 272 -14.53 10.94 -1.16
C ALA A 272 -13.40 10.84 -2.21
N LEU A 273 -13.30 9.70 -2.91
CA LEU A 273 -12.30 9.48 -3.97
C LEU A 273 -12.53 10.41 -5.16
N ALA A 274 -13.78 10.58 -5.60
CA ALA A 274 -14.12 11.51 -6.69
C ALA A 274 -13.75 12.96 -6.34
N ARG A 275 -13.96 13.40 -5.09
CA ARG A 275 -13.53 14.74 -4.63
C ARG A 275 -12.02 14.86 -4.60
N ALA A 276 -11.30 13.84 -4.13
CA ALA A 276 -9.85 13.83 -4.11
C ALA A 276 -9.28 13.92 -5.54
N LEU A 277 -9.81 13.14 -6.49
CA LEU A 277 -9.47 13.22 -7.90
C LEU A 277 -9.74 14.60 -8.50
N LYS A 278 -10.93 15.17 -8.27
CA LYS A 278 -11.25 16.55 -8.71
C LYS A 278 -10.28 17.58 -8.14
N THR A 279 -9.79 17.37 -6.92
CA THR A 279 -8.81 18.27 -6.29
C THR A 279 -7.45 18.18 -6.98
N ILE A 280 -7.04 17.00 -7.43
CA ILE A 280 -5.82 16.83 -8.21
C ILE A 280 -5.97 17.53 -9.58
N PHE A 281 -7.10 17.36 -10.26
CA PHE A 281 -7.38 17.97 -11.57
C PHE A 281 -7.44 19.50 -11.56
N LYS A 282 -7.78 20.11 -10.42
CA LYS A 282 -7.89 21.58 -10.28
C LYS A 282 -6.56 22.28 -10.06
N ARG A 283 -5.47 21.54 -9.89
CA ARG A 283 -4.11 22.08 -9.70
C ARG A 283 -3.44 22.26 -11.05
#